data_AF-A0A951HFX8-F1
#
_entry.id   AF-A0A951HFX8-F1
#
_cell.length_a   1.000
_cell.length_b   1.000
_cell.length_c   1.000
_cell.angle_alpha   90.00
_cell.angle_beta   90.00
_cell.angle_gamma   90.00
#
_symmetry.space_group_name_H-M   'P 1'
#
loop_
_entity.id
_entity.type
_entity.pdbx_description
1 polymer ?
#
loop_
_entity_poly.entity_id
_entity_poly.type
_entity_poly.pdbx_seq_one_letter_code
_entity_poly.pdbx_strand_id
1 'polypeptide(L)'
;MIRANAFVLAFAMVASGAPARRAPAPAPPEEEAICVGGPEWRATLLDARQIEVAPVPAGYRALFETRDPCLEQATNETILVEWHLRFGSEASTTAALAYVERDYSQQAQLIADYRSRVESAWRAAQPDLRAAHEVRQPEHVNYSAQAMFVERSRTIGRLQALVAVRENFIFLALLYLRAAEEFGSLPMLDKAAIYLRPALDGAAFLAPLERQPPVANMIYFNLQTFRTDEIRMREAVLRAHLTRTPQDLARAEQVLQSIEQPLYRRLAEAAYSGDDFCDIDRGASGADELETACAADDEISQRVAPYWVNRAMLGFVLPPSQSRDGELALRLLEQERFHQGHCCLGRTEDDLVRFYRMQADQQRHAFTEAVARRDWFAARQPWSQALDALEKAVRLTPPDQAPARFRRIARAWLDIWVRSSESRGDPDESVAQLTEAPQRRRFASYLRQTLAGLDRIATGTDAGSGPQAD
;
A
#
# COMPACT_ATOMS: atom_id res chain seq x y z
N MET A 1 41.56 26.35 -63.50
CA MET A 1 42.57 26.69 -62.48
C MET A 1 42.04 27.85 -61.66
N ILE A 2 41.43 27.53 -60.52
CA ILE A 2 40.64 28.44 -59.70
C ILE A 2 41.58 29.12 -58.70
N ARG A 3 41.67 30.45 -58.77
CA ARG A 3 42.39 31.29 -57.81
C ARG A 3 41.47 31.68 -56.66
N ALA A 4 42.04 31.67 -55.47
CA ALA A 4 41.43 31.97 -54.18
C ALA A 4 40.97 33.44 -54.07
N ASN A 5 39.77 33.64 -53.53
CA ASN A 5 39.30 34.94 -53.03
C ASN A 5 39.31 34.88 -51.50
N ALA A 6 40.17 35.71 -50.89
CA ALA A 6 40.19 35.96 -49.47
C ALA A 6 39.14 37.04 -49.14
N PHE A 7 38.14 36.69 -48.33
CA PHE A 7 37.20 37.64 -47.74
C PHE A 7 37.76 38.13 -46.41
N VAL A 8 38.14 39.41 -46.35
CA VAL A 8 38.44 40.14 -45.12
C VAL A 8 37.13 40.77 -44.65
N LEU A 9 36.60 40.31 -43.51
CA LEU A 9 35.42 40.87 -42.86
C LEU A 9 35.88 41.76 -41.69
N ALA A 10 35.71 43.06 -41.85
CA ALA A 10 35.89 44.05 -40.80
C ALA A 10 34.70 44.01 -39.84
N PHE A 11 34.93 43.63 -38.58
CA PHE A 11 33.96 43.77 -37.50
C PHE A 11 34.01 45.21 -36.97
N ALA A 12 32.99 46.01 -37.28
CA ALA A 12 32.71 47.26 -36.58
C ALA A 12 32.02 46.93 -35.24
N MET A 13 32.70 47.18 -34.12
CA MET A 13 32.08 47.16 -32.80
C MET A 13 31.20 48.41 -32.65
N VAL A 14 29.88 48.23 -32.70
CA VAL A 14 28.91 49.23 -32.24
C VAL A 14 28.64 48.94 -30.77
N ALA A 15 29.16 49.79 -29.88
CA ALA A 15 28.88 49.75 -28.46
C ALA A 15 27.46 50.31 -28.20
N SER A 16 26.46 49.44 -28.20
CA SER A 16 25.11 49.76 -27.76
C SER A 16 25.10 49.87 -26.23
N GLY A 17 25.12 51.08 -25.69
CA GLY A 17 24.90 51.33 -24.27
C GLY A 17 23.47 50.95 -23.90
N ALA A 18 23.26 49.76 -23.35
CA ALA A 18 22.00 49.38 -22.74
C ALA A 18 21.85 50.15 -21.41
N PRO A 19 20.72 50.86 -21.16
CA PRO A 19 20.48 51.47 -19.86
C PRO A 19 20.43 50.37 -18.81
N ALA A 20 21.16 50.55 -17.71
CA ALA A 20 21.12 49.68 -16.55
C ALA A 20 19.67 49.57 -16.06
N ARG A 21 19.01 48.44 -16.36
CA ARG A 21 17.75 48.06 -15.71
C ARG A 21 18.06 47.95 -14.22
N ARG A 22 17.50 48.86 -13.43
CA ARG A 22 17.38 48.70 -11.98
C ARG A 22 16.86 47.29 -11.73
N ALA A 23 17.61 46.51 -10.96
CA ALA A 23 17.11 45.25 -10.43
C ALA A 23 15.77 45.55 -9.73
N PRO A 24 14.70 44.77 -10.00
CA PRO A 24 13.46 44.91 -9.24
C PRO A 24 13.79 44.80 -7.75
N ALA A 25 13.19 45.68 -6.95
CA ALA A 25 13.29 45.59 -5.51
C ALA A 25 12.92 44.15 -5.07
N PRO A 26 13.63 43.55 -4.11
CA PRO A 26 13.24 42.25 -3.59
C PRO A 26 11.77 42.33 -3.16
N ALA A 27 10.97 41.36 -3.60
CA ALA A 27 9.61 41.22 -3.13
C ALA A 27 9.61 41.24 -1.59
N PRO A 28 8.65 41.90 -0.94
CA PRO A 28 8.53 41.79 0.52
C PRO A 28 8.49 40.31 0.90
N PRO A 29 9.09 39.91 2.04
CA PRO A 29 9.04 38.53 2.48
C PRO A 29 7.58 38.09 2.50
N GLU A 30 7.28 37.00 1.78
CA GLU A 30 5.94 36.40 1.78
C GLU A 30 5.57 36.15 3.24
N GLU A 31 4.50 36.79 3.72
CA GLU A 31 3.95 36.51 5.03
C GLU A 31 3.55 35.03 5.02
N GLU A 32 4.30 34.19 5.74
CA GLU A 32 3.97 32.77 5.90
C GLU A 32 2.55 32.66 6.47
N ALA A 33 1.62 32.17 5.66
CA ALA A 33 0.26 31.94 6.09
C ALA A 33 0.28 30.85 7.18
N ILE A 34 -0.08 31.21 8.41
CA ILE A 34 -0.26 30.26 9.50
C ILE A 34 -1.64 29.63 9.36
N CYS A 35 -1.67 28.38 8.94
CA CYS A 35 -2.90 27.63 8.71
C CYS A 35 -3.30 26.85 9.97
N VAL A 36 -4.49 27.14 10.54
CA VAL A 36 -5.01 26.47 11.73
C VAL A 36 -6.32 25.79 11.40
N GLY A 37 -6.29 24.45 11.25
CA GLY A 37 -7.48 23.62 11.03
C GLY A 37 -8.15 23.83 9.67
N GLY A 38 -7.79 23.02 8.69
CA GLY A 38 -8.42 23.02 7.37
C GLY A 38 -9.71 22.18 7.31
N PRO A 39 -10.63 22.48 6.39
CA PRO A 39 -11.78 21.63 6.12
C PRO A 39 -11.34 20.29 5.50
N GLU A 40 -11.57 19.18 6.20
CA GLU A 40 -11.40 17.85 5.63
C GLU A 40 -12.59 17.48 4.76
N TRP A 41 -12.34 16.90 3.58
CA TRP A 41 -13.43 16.32 2.80
C TRP A 41 -14.04 15.14 3.57
N ARG A 42 -15.37 15.19 3.75
CA ARG A 42 -16.15 14.09 4.30
C ARG A 42 -17.18 13.66 3.28
N ALA A 43 -17.08 12.40 2.85
CA ALA A 43 -18.04 11.83 1.91
C ALA A 43 -19.46 11.87 2.50
N THR A 44 -20.41 12.32 1.69
CA THR A 44 -21.83 12.32 2.06
C THR A 44 -22.53 11.06 1.55
N LEU A 45 -23.74 10.79 2.07
CA LEU A 45 -24.60 9.73 1.51
C LEU A 45 -24.95 9.98 0.04
N LEU A 46 -25.05 11.25 -0.37
CA LEU A 46 -25.29 11.60 -1.77
C LEU A 46 -24.10 11.21 -2.64
N ASP A 47 -22.88 11.51 -2.19
CA ASP A 47 -21.67 11.11 -2.89
C ASP A 47 -21.63 9.58 -3.05
N ALA A 48 -21.98 8.82 -1.98
CA ALA A 48 -21.94 7.36 -2.02
C ALA A 48 -22.92 6.78 -3.06
N ARG A 49 -24.08 7.42 -3.24
CA ARG A 49 -25.07 7.05 -4.27
C ARG A 49 -24.62 7.41 -5.68
N GLN A 50 -23.77 8.42 -5.81
CA GLN A 50 -23.26 8.92 -7.09
C GLN A 50 -21.90 8.34 -7.47
N ILE A 51 -21.28 7.52 -6.63
CA ILE A 51 -19.89 7.06 -6.76
C ILE A 51 -19.54 6.45 -8.13
N GLU A 52 -20.50 5.79 -8.78
CA GLU A 52 -20.30 5.18 -10.09
C GLU A 52 -20.43 6.18 -11.26
N VAL A 53 -21.22 7.25 -11.08
CA VAL A 53 -21.52 8.24 -12.13
C VAL A 53 -20.66 9.49 -12.00
N ALA A 54 -20.31 9.85 -10.76
CA ALA A 54 -19.42 10.93 -10.39
C ALA A 54 -18.34 10.41 -9.43
N PRO A 55 -17.34 9.64 -9.93
CA PRO A 55 -16.30 9.04 -9.09
C PRO A 55 -15.43 10.07 -8.33
N VAL A 56 -15.43 11.33 -8.75
CA VAL A 56 -14.73 12.39 -8.01
C VAL A 56 -15.77 13.43 -7.61
N PRO A 57 -16.27 13.37 -6.36
CA PRO A 57 -17.25 14.31 -5.86
C PRO A 57 -16.80 15.76 -5.99
N ALA A 58 -17.76 16.66 -6.28
CA ALA A 58 -17.45 18.08 -6.46
C ALA A 58 -16.81 18.71 -5.22
N GLY A 59 -17.23 18.29 -4.01
CA GLY A 59 -16.64 18.74 -2.76
C GLY A 59 -15.17 18.32 -2.59
N TYR A 60 -14.82 17.08 -2.98
CA TYR A 60 -13.43 16.64 -2.99
C TYR A 60 -12.62 17.43 -4.02
N ARG A 61 -13.14 17.57 -5.24
CA ARG A 61 -12.49 18.33 -6.32
C ARG A 61 -12.18 19.77 -5.91
N ALA A 62 -13.12 20.46 -5.27
CA ALA A 62 -12.94 21.85 -4.86
C ALA A 62 -11.79 22.01 -3.85
N LEU A 63 -11.60 21.03 -2.97
CA LEU A 63 -10.48 21.00 -2.04
C LEU A 63 -9.18 20.60 -2.76
N PHE A 64 -9.21 19.55 -3.59
CA PHE A 64 -8.02 19.03 -4.29
C PHE A 64 -7.44 19.99 -5.32
N GLU A 65 -8.28 20.77 -6.01
CA GLU A 65 -7.84 21.71 -7.05
C GLU A 65 -7.53 23.12 -6.50
N THR A 66 -7.68 23.33 -5.19
CA THR A 66 -7.35 24.60 -4.55
C THR A 66 -5.85 24.90 -4.63
N ARG A 67 -5.51 26.18 -4.68
CA ARG A 67 -4.11 26.68 -4.58
C ARG A 67 -3.91 27.54 -3.33
N ASP A 68 -4.88 27.52 -2.43
CA ASP A 68 -4.75 28.13 -1.11
C ASP A 68 -3.81 27.28 -0.25
N PRO A 69 -2.67 27.81 0.21
CA PRO A 69 -1.70 27.07 1.02
C PRO A 69 -2.32 26.43 2.28
N CYS A 70 -3.38 27.03 2.83
CA CYS A 70 -4.06 26.50 4.01
C CYS A 70 -5.04 25.38 3.73
N LEU A 71 -5.41 25.19 2.46
CA LEU A 71 -6.31 24.13 2.03
C LEU A 71 -5.57 23.01 1.28
N GLU A 72 -4.39 23.30 0.72
CA GLU A 72 -3.53 22.30 0.06
C GLU A 72 -3.13 21.17 1.02
N GLN A 73 -2.96 21.48 2.31
CA GLN A 73 -2.68 20.46 3.34
C GLN A 73 -3.94 19.71 3.84
N ALA A 74 -5.14 20.17 3.47
CA ALA A 74 -6.40 19.63 3.97
C ALA A 74 -6.95 18.48 3.12
N THR A 75 -6.32 18.19 1.98
CA THR A 75 -6.71 17.08 1.10
C THR A 75 -5.95 15.82 1.47
N ASN A 76 -6.70 14.76 1.77
CA ASN A 76 -6.14 13.43 2.00
C ASN A 76 -6.45 12.55 0.78
N GLU A 77 -5.48 12.34 -0.11
CA GLU A 77 -5.69 11.59 -1.35
C GLU A 77 -6.02 10.12 -1.10
N THR A 78 -5.56 9.58 0.04
CA THR A 78 -5.90 8.22 0.47
C THR A 78 -7.39 8.07 0.73
N ILE A 79 -8.05 9.11 1.27
CA ILE A 79 -9.45 9.01 1.69
C ILE A 79 -10.40 8.83 0.50
N LEU A 80 -10.09 9.41 -0.66
CA LEU A 80 -10.87 9.23 -1.87
C LEU A 80 -10.82 7.77 -2.31
N VAL A 81 -9.61 7.19 -2.40
CA VAL A 81 -9.43 5.79 -2.82
C VAL A 81 -10.05 4.84 -1.80
N GLU A 82 -9.83 5.04 -0.49
CA GLU A 82 -10.43 4.20 0.56
C GLU A 82 -11.96 4.21 0.50
N TRP A 83 -12.56 5.37 0.22
CA TRP A 83 -14.00 5.48 0.02
C TRP A 83 -14.47 4.65 -1.18
N HIS A 84 -13.75 4.67 -2.30
CA HIS A 84 -14.03 3.81 -3.45
C HIS A 84 -13.88 2.31 -3.16
N LEU A 85 -12.86 1.91 -2.40
CA LEU A 85 -12.69 0.50 -2.02
C LEU A 85 -13.89 -0.03 -1.19
N ARG A 86 -14.49 0.84 -0.35
CA ARG A 86 -15.62 0.51 0.52
C ARG A 86 -16.97 0.53 -0.20
N PHE A 87 -17.23 1.53 -1.02
CA PHE A 87 -18.55 1.81 -1.59
C PHE A 87 -18.67 1.55 -3.09
N GLY A 88 -17.55 1.58 -3.82
CA GLY A 88 -17.53 1.57 -5.27
C GLY A 88 -17.18 0.24 -5.91
N SER A 89 -17.22 0.27 -7.25
CA SER A 89 -16.71 -0.75 -8.15
C SER A 89 -15.21 -0.57 -8.47
N GLU A 90 -14.63 -1.57 -9.14
CA GLU A 90 -13.29 -1.48 -9.72
C GLU A 90 -13.18 -0.31 -10.72
N ALA A 91 -14.23 -0.06 -11.51
CA ALA A 91 -14.25 1.03 -12.50
C ALA A 91 -14.22 2.41 -11.82
N SER A 92 -15.05 2.61 -10.79
CA SER A 92 -15.06 3.87 -10.03
C SER A 92 -13.73 4.09 -9.30
N THR A 93 -13.14 3.02 -8.73
CA THR A 93 -11.82 3.09 -8.07
C THR A 93 -10.71 3.42 -9.06
N THR A 94 -10.75 2.85 -10.27
CA THR A 94 -9.81 3.18 -11.35
C THR A 94 -9.90 4.66 -11.72
N ALA A 95 -11.11 5.21 -11.82
CA ALA A 95 -11.30 6.63 -12.11
C ALA A 95 -10.76 7.53 -11.00
N ALA A 96 -10.98 7.16 -9.73
CA ALA A 96 -10.44 7.88 -8.58
C ALA A 96 -8.91 7.85 -8.53
N LEU A 97 -8.31 6.67 -8.75
CA LEU A 97 -6.85 6.50 -8.83
C LEU A 97 -6.25 7.34 -9.95
N ALA A 98 -6.87 7.36 -11.14
CA ALA A 98 -6.42 8.18 -12.25
C ALA A 98 -6.51 9.69 -11.95
N TYR A 99 -7.49 10.10 -11.14
CA TYR A 99 -7.62 11.49 -10.69
C TYR A 99 -6.51 11.88 -9.70
N VAL A 100 -6.22 11.03 -8.71
CA VAL A 100 -5.09 11.22 -7.78
C VAL A 100 -3.75 11.23 -8.53
N GLU A 101 -3.55 10.28 -9.45
CA GLU A 101 -2.36 10.19 -10.30
C GLU A 101 -2.10 11.47 -11.12
N ARG A 102 -3.14 12.26 -11.43
CA ARG A 102 -2.99 13.49 -12.22
C ARG A 102 -2.11 14.52 -11.53
N ASP A 103 -2.18 14.67 -10.21
CA ASP A 103 -1.33 15.66 -9.52
C ASP A 103 0.15 15.23 -9.54
N TYR A 104 0.38 13.92 -9.59
CA TYR A 104 1.69 13.32 -9.80
C TYR A 104 2.07 13.18 -11.28
N SER A 105 1.21 13.55 -12.24
CA SER A 105 1.47 13.33 -13.67
C SER A 105 2.63 14.16 -14.22
N GLN A 106 2.99 15.27 -13.57
CA GLN A 106 4.24 15.99 -13.88
C GLN A 106 5.47 15.10 -13.64
N GLN A 107 5.35 14.14 -12.72
CA GLN A 107 6.37 13.16 -12.37
C GLN A 107 6.29 11.90 -13.25
N ALA A 108 5.24 11.72 -14.06
CA ALA A 108 5.14 10.59 -15.00
C ALA A 108 6.29 10.58 -16.02
N GLN A 109 6.78 11.76 -16.41
CA GLN A 109 7.99 11.89 -17.25
C GLN A 109 9.26 11.43 -16.54
N LEU A 110 9.27 11.41 -15.20
CA LEU A 110 10.39 10.95 -14.40
C LEU A 110 10.42 9.44 -14.28
N ILE A 111 9.30 8.72 -14.42
CA ILE A 111 9.22 7.25 -14.17
C ILE A 111 10.30 6.48 -14.94
N ALA A 112 10.42 6.69 -16.24
CA ALA A 112 11.34 5.94 -17.09
C ALA A 112 12.83 6.23 -16.80
N ASP A 113 13.15 7.46 -16.42
CA ASP A 113 14.52 7.95 -16.25
C ASP A 113 14.85 8.30 -14.79
N TYR A 114 14.03 7.87 -13.83
CA TYR A 114 14.10 8.37 -12.45
C TYR A 114 15.49 8.11 -11.85
N ARG A 115 15.97 6.87 -11.96
CA ARG A 115 17.28 6.47 -11.47
C ARG A 115 18.41 7.32 -12.08
N SER A 116 18.44 7.47 -13.41
CA SER A 116 19.50 8.23 -14.08
C SER A 116 19.49 9.71 -13.67
N ARG A 117 18.30 10.27 -13.42
CA ARG A 117 18.14 11.64 -12.91
C ARG A 117 18.62 11.80 -11.48
N VAL A 118 18.31 10.85 -10.60
CA VAL A 118 18.83 10.83 -9.22
C VAL A 118 20.35 10.71 -9.22
N GLU A 119 20.91 9.80 -10.04
CA GLU A 119 22.36 9.65 -10.19
C GLU A 119 23.04 10.93 -10.71
N SER A 120 22.43 11.60 -11.69
CA SER A 120 22.95 12.86 -12.24
C SER A 120 22.88 13.99 -11.21
N ALA A 121 21.76 14.10 -10.47
CA ALA A 121 21.60 15.09 -9.41
C ALA A 121 22.59 14.85 -8.27
N TRP A 122 22.81 13.58 -7.89
CA TRP A 122 23.82 13.19 -6.92
C TRP A 122 25.21 13.67 -7.32
N ARG A 123 25.67 13.34 -8.54
CA ARG A 123 26.98 13.79 -9.04
C ARG A 123 27.13 15.31 -9.02
N ALA A 124 26.07 16.03 -9.37
CA ALA A 124 26.05 17.49 -9.35
C ALA A 124 26.08 18.06 -7.92
N ALA A 125 25.49 17.38 -6.94
CA ALA A 125 25.44 17.79 -5.54
C ALA A 125 26.73 17.48 -4.77
N GLN A 126 27.55 16.53 -5.22
CA GLN A 126 28.77 16.12 -4.51
C GLN A 126 29.74 17.25 -4.13
N PRO A 127 30.03 18.25 -4.99
CA PRO A 127 30.91 19.35 -4.61
C PRO A 127 30.30 20.20 -3.47
N ASP A 128 29.01 20.51 -3.57
CA ASP A 128 28.30 21.30 -2.56
C ASP A 128 28.19 20.54 -1.24
N LEU A 129 27.98 19.22 -1.28
CA LEU A 129 27.96 18.40 -0.06
C LEU A 129 29.32 18.33 0.63
N ARG A 130 30.42 18.25 -0.15
CA ARG A 130 31.77 18.35 0.41
C ARG A 130 32.01 19.71 1.05
N ALA A 131 31.61 20.79 0.38
CA ALA A 131 31.69 22.14 0.94
C ALA A 131 30.84 22.28 2.21
N ALA A 132 29.63 21.74 2.23
CA ALA A 132 28.73 21.74 3.39
C ALA A 132 29.35 21.02 4.60
N HIS A 133 30.11 19.94 4.37
CA HIS A 133 30.82 19.23 5.42
C HIS A 133 31.96 20.05 6.04
N GLU A 134 32.54 20.98 5.28
CA GLU A 134 33.60 21.88 5.73
C GLU A 134 33.07 23.15 6.40
N VAL A 135 31.76 23.42 6.35
CA VAL A 135 31.14 24.59 6.97
C VAL A 135 31.30 24.52 8.50
N ARG A 136 32.02 25.50 9.05
CA ARG A 136 32.18 25.65 10.50
C ARG A 136 30.99 26.37 11.11
N GLN A 137 30.52 25.88 12.25
CA GLN A 137 29.50 26.52 13.05
C GLN A 137 30.06 27.79 13.72
N PRO A 138 29.50 28.99 13.47
CA PRO A 138 29.90 30.19 14.18
C PRO A 138 29.54 30.10 15.67
N GLU A 139 30.43 30.57 16.55
CA GLU A 139 30.31 30.42 18.03
C GLU A 139 29.12 31.16 18.67
N HIS A 140 28.36 31.96 17.89
CA HIS A 140 27.30 32.83 18.40
C HIS A 140 26.00 32.79 17.59
N VAL A 141 25.78 31.75 16.78
CA VAL A 141 24.52 31.59 16.04
C VAL A 141 23.74 30.37 16.53
N ASN A 142 22.44 30.55 16.73
CA ASN A 142 21.53 29.53 17.26
C ASN A 142 20.98 28.60 16.17
N TYR A 143 21.36 28.80 14.91
CA TYR A 143 20.95 27.98 13.76
C TYR A 143 22.13 27.17 13.23
N SER A 144 21.87 26.03 12.58
CA SER A 144 22.93 25.23 11.93
C SER A 144 23.40 25.92 10.65
N ALA A 145 24.65 26.42 10.64
CA ALA A 145 25.24 27.04 9.45
C ALA A 145 25.36 26.04 8.29
N GLN A 146 25.59 24.76 8.61
CA GLN A 146 25.57 23.67 7.65
C GLN A 146 24.18 23.46 7.05
N ALA A 147 23.12 23.43 7.86
CA ALA A 147 21.75 23.28 7.36
C ALA A 147 21.36 24.43 6.43
N MET A 148 21.70 25.68 6.80
CA MET A 148 21.49 26.86 5.95
C MET A 148 22.24 26.77 4.61
N PHE A 149 23.44 26.19 4.59
CA PHE A 149 24.18 25.97 3.36
C PHE A 149 23.48 24.94 2.46
N VAL A 150 23.09 23.80 3.05
CA VAL A 150 22.37 22.71 2.38
C VAL A 150 21.08 23.23 1.74
N GLU A 151 20.28 23.98 2.51
CA GLU A 151 19.00 24.56 2.08
C GLU A 151 19.17 25.54 0.89
N ARG A 152 20.26 26.32 0.89
CA ARG A 152 20.54 27.30 -0.18
C ARG A 152 21.20 26.71 -1.42
N SER A 153 21.75 25.49 -1.35
CA SER A 153 22.36 24.84 -2.50
C SER A 153 21.29 24.35 -3.48
N ARG A 154 21.31 24.91 -4.69
CA ARG A 154 20.41 24.47 -5.77
C ARG A 154 20.64 23.02 -6.20
N THR A 155 21.88 22.53 -6.13
CA THR A 155 22.21 21.18 -6.56
C THR A 155 21.76 20.15 -5.52
N ILE A 156 21.95 20.45 -4.24
CA ILE A 156 21.44 19.64 -3.13
C ILE A 156 19.91 19.67 -3.10
N GLY A 157 19.30 20.85 -3.21
CA GLY A 157 17.85 20.99 -3.27
C GLY A 157 17.22 20.20 -4.44
N ARG A 158 17.87 20.16 -5.60
CA ARG A 158 17.43 19.31 -6.73
C ARG A 158 17.52 17.81 -6.41
N LEU A 159 18.56 17.37 -5.72
CA LEU A 159 18.68 15.98 -5.27
C LEU A 159 17.55 15.64 -4.28
N GLN A 160 17.33 16.50 -3.26
CA GLN A 160 16.26 16.32 -2.27
C GLN A 160 14.87 16.29 -2.93
N ALA A 161 14.60 17.17 -3.89
CA ALA A 161 13.34 17.18 -4.62
C ALA A 161 13.11 15.86 -5.40
N LEU A 162 14.15 15.29 -6.01
CA LEU A 162 14.04 13.98 -6.65
C LEU A 162 13.85 12.85 -5.63
N VAL A 163 14.53 12.89 -4.49
CA VAL A 163 14.30 11.93 -3.41
C VAL A 163 12.85 12.01 -2.91
N ALA A 164 12.28 13.21 -2.77
CA ALA A 164 10.86 13.38 -2.40
C ALA A 164 9.89 12.79 -3.44
N VAL A 165 10.22 12.85 -4.74
CA VAL A 165 9.43 12.19 -5.80
C VAL A 165 9.33 10.66 -5.59
N ARG A 166 10.32 10.03 -4.95
CA ARG A 166 10.23 8.60 -4.59
C ARG A 166 9.03 8.31 -3.69
N GLU A 167 8.74 9.17 -2.72
CA GLU A 167 7.64 8.96 -1.78
C GLU A 167 6.29 9.00 -2.51
N ASN A 168 6.17 9.83 -3.54
CA ASN A 168 4.99 9.84 -4.40
C ASN A 168 4.83 8.54 -5.20
N PHE A 169 5.93 7.95 -5.67
CA PHE A 169 5.89 6.63 -6.31
C PHE A 169 5.49 5.52 -5.34
N ILE A 170 6.01 5.54 -4.10
CA ILE A 170 5.62 4.59 -3.06
C ILE A 170 4.13 4.74 -2.73
N PHE A 171 3.68 5.99 -2.59
CA PHE A 171 2.29 6.32 -2.33
C PHE A 171 1.35 5.78 -3.42
N LEU A 172 1.63 6.07 -4.69
CA LEU A 172 0.82 5.56 -5.80
C LEU A 172 0.89 4.04 -5.93
N ALA A 173 2.07 3.44 -5.75
CA ALA A 173 2.21 1.99 -5.75
C ALA A 173 1.33 1.33 -4.69
N LEU A 174 1.28 1.91 -3.48
CA LEU A 174 0.43 1.44 -2.39
C LEU A 174 -1.05 1.53 -2.71
N LEU A 175 -1.53 2.66 -3.23
CA LEU A 175 -2.94 2.84 -3.57
C LEU A 175 -3.40 1.85 -4.67
N TYR A 176 -2.59 1.71 -5.73
CA TYR A 176 -2.87 0.75 -6.80
C TYR A 176 -2.80 -0.70 -6.31
N LEU A 177 -1.83 -1.04 -5.45
CA LEU A 177 -1.69 -2.37 -4.88
C LEU A 177 -2.88 -2.73 -3.99
N ARG A 178 -3.32 -1.84 -3.10
CA ARG A 178 -4.52 -2.06 -2.26
C ARG A 178 -5.77 -2.29 -3.13
N ALA A 179 -5.93 -1.51 -4.20
CA ALA A 179 -7.04 -1.72 -5.13
C ALA A 179 -6.93 -3.07 -5.87
N ALA A 180 -5.73 -3.46 -6.28
CA ALA A 180 -5.49 -4.77 -6.87
C ALA A 180 -5.83 -5.92 -5.90
N GLU A 181 -5.48 -5.81 -4.62
CA GLU A 181 -5.82 -6.79 -3.58
C GLU A 181 -7.34 -6.86 -3.35
N GLU A 182 -8.01 -5.71 -3.32
CA GLU A 182 -9.45 -5.62 -3.08
C GLU A 182 -10.24 -6.30 -4.22
N PHE A 183 -9.90 -6.01 -5.46
CA PHE A 183 -10.64 -6.45 -6.65
C PHE A 183 -10.05 -7.69 -7.33
N GLY A 184 -8.84 -8.11 -6.99
CA GLY A 184 -8.12 -9.16 -7.73
C GLY A 184 -7.69 -8.72 -9.13
N SER A 185 -7.30 -7.44 -9.29
CA SER A 185 -7.10 -6.79 -10.60
C SER A 185 -5.63 -6.81 -11.04
N LEU A 186 -5.32 -7.61 -12.07
CA LEU A 186 -3.99 -7.61 -12.70
C LEU A 186 -3.61 -6.25 -13.31
N PRO A 187 -4.49 -5.52 -14.02
CA PRO A 187 -4.16 -4.18 -14.53
C PRO A 187 -3.76 -3.19 -13.44
N MET A 188 -4.44 -3.19 -12.29
CA MET A 188 -4.07 -2.34 -11.15
C MET A 188 -2.73 -2.78 -10.54
N LEU A 189 -2.47 -4.08 -10.48
CA LEU A 189 -1.19 -4.61 -10.00
C LEU A 189 -0.02 -4.21 -10.92
N ASP A 190 -0.24 -4.24 -12.23
CA ASP A 190 0.75 -3.77 -13.22
C ASP A 190 1.02 -2.27 -13.07
N LYS A 191 -0.03 -1.47 -12.81
CA LYS A 191 0.11 -0.05 -12.47
C LYS A 191 0.90 0.15 -11.17
N ALA A 192 0.63 -0.61 -10.12
CA ALA A 192 1.42 -0.57 -8.88
C ALA A 192 2.90 -0.85 -9.15
N ALA A 193 3.21 -1.86 -9.97
CA ALA A 193 4.57 -2.22 -10.34
C ALA A 193 5.30 -1.13 -11.13
N ILE A 194 4.61 -0.38 -11.99
CA ILE A 194 5.17 0.78 -12.73
C ILE A 194 5.70 1.84 -11.78
N TYR A 195 4.98 2.10 -10.68
CA TYR A 195 5.40 3.08 -9.66
C TYR A 195 6.41 2.49 -8.67
N LEU A 196 6.25 1.24 -8.27
CA LEU A 196 7.14 0.60 -7.30
C LEU A 196 8.58 0.47 -7.83
N ARG A 197 8.74 0.09 -9.10
CA ARG A 197 10.06 -0.18 -9.68
C ARG A 197 11.05 1.00 -9.59
N PRO A 198 10.73 2.22 -10.06
CA PRO A 198 11.65 3.36 -9.91
C PRO A 198 11.92 3.69 -8.43
N ALA A 199 10.95 3.50 -7.53
CA ALA A 199 11.16 3.72 -6.11
C ALA A 199 12.19 2.76 -5.50
N LEU A 200 12.13 1.47 -5.89
CA LEU A 200 13.10 0.45 -5.50
C LEU A 200 14.48 0.71 -6.11
N ASP A 201 14.53 1.01 -7.42
CA ASP A 201 15.78 1.30 -8.13
C ASP A 201 16.49 2.53 -7.55
N GLY A 202 15.73 3.57 -7.19
CA GLY A 202 16.26 4.75 -6.50
C GLY A 202 16.73 4.44 -5.09
N ALA A 203 15.96 3.67 -4.30
CA ALA A 203 16.36 3.28 -2.95
C ALA A 203 17.66 2.46 -2.96
N ALA A 204 17.79 1.50 -3.87
CA ALA A 204 18.99 0.68 -4.00
C ALA A 204 20.23 1.52 -4.33
N PHE A 205 20.08 2.60 -5.10
CA PHE A 205 21.15 3.55 -5.37
C PHE A 205 21.48 4.44 -4.16
N LEU A 206 20.46 4.96 -3.46
CA LEU A 206 20.63 5.93 -2.37
C LEU A 206 21.07 5.28 -1.05
N ALA A 207 20.65 4.05 -0.76
CA ALA A 207 20.93 3.36 0.51
C ALA A 207 22.43 3.29 0.88
N PRO A 208 23.35 2.90 -0.01
CA PRO A 208 24.77 2.91 0.34
C PRO A 208 25.32 4.32 0.56
N LEU A 209 24.73 5.35 -0.06
CA LEU A 209 25.20 6.73 0.03
C LEU A 209 24.84 7.37 1.37
N GLU A 210 23.68 7.04 1.93
CA GLU A 210 23.19 7.61 3.21
C GLU A 210 24.18 7.38 4.38
N ARG A 211 24.95 6.29 4.33
CA ARG A 211 25.93 5.91 5.36
C ARG A 211 27.35 6.40 5.08
N GLN A 212 27.59 7.08 3.96
CA GLN A 212 28.94 7.47 3.53
C GLN A 212 29.11 9.00 3.52
N PRO A 213 30.30 9.52 3.87
CA PRO A 213 30.62 10.91 3.59
C PRO A 213 30.51 11.19 2.07
N PRO A 214 30.05 12.38 1.64
CA PRO A 214 29.67 13.56 2.44
C PRO A 214 28.15 13.62 2.72
N VAL A 215 27.44 12.50 2.84
CA VAL A 215 25.98 12.50 3.10
C VAL A 215 25.67 12.15 4.55
N ALA A 216 26.45 11.23 5.14
CA ALA A 216 26.27 10.81 6.51
C ALA A 216 26.10 12.01 7.45
N ASN A 217 24.98 12.02 8.17
CA ASN A 217 24.56 13.08 9.12
C ASN A 217 24.23 14.46 8.49
N MET A 218 24.16 14.59 7.16
CA MET A 218 23.82 15.85 6.48
C MET A 218 22.49 15.78 5.73
N ILE A 219 22.21 14.68 5.03
CA ILE A 219 20.93 14.46 4.36
C ILE A 219 20.38 13.12 4.79
N TYR A 220 19.13 13.13 5.24
CA TYR A 220 18.33 11.94 5.44
C TYR A 220 17.49 11.71 4.20
N PHE A 221 17.63 10.53 3.57
CA PHE A 221 16.87 10.19 2.38
C PHE A 221 15.53 9.50 2.70
N ASN A 222 15.23 9.27 3.98
CA ASN A 222 13.99 8.65 4.45
C ASN A 222 13.65 7.36 3.69
N LEU A 223 14.64 6.48 3.52
CA LEU A 223 14.46 5.32 2.64
C LEU A 223 13.48 4.28 3.21
N GLN A 224 13.22 4.27 4.52
CA GLN A 224 12.27 3.39 5.23
C GLN A 224 12.16 2.00 4.56
N THR A 225 13.28 1.27 4.51
CA THR A 225 13.42 0.10 3.64
C THR A 225 12.37 -0.97 3.90
N PHE A 226 11.91 -1.12 5.15
CA PHE A 226 10.84 -2.05 5.52
C PHE A 226 9.53 -1.78 4.76
N ARG A 227 9.16 -0.51 4.55
CA ARG A 227 7.94 -0.17 3.80
C ARG A 227 8.06 -0.62 2.35
N THR A 228 9.20 -0.35 1.72
CA THR A 228 9.43 -0.81 0.34
C THR A 228 9.54 -2.33 0.22
N ASP A 229 10.13 -2.99 1.22
CA ASP A 229 10.22 -4.45 1.28
C ASP A 229 8.83 -5.08 1.43
N GLU A 230 7.98 -4.53 2.30
CA GLU A 230 6.60 -4.99 2.41
C GLU A 230 5.83 -4.82 1.10
N ILE A 231 5.87 -3.64 0.46
CA ILE A 231 5.17 -3.41 -0.81
C ILE A 231 5.66 -4.39 -1.88
N ARG A 232 6.96 -4.65 -1.92
CA ARG A 232 7.58 -5.60 -2.85
C ARG A 232 7.14 -7.04 -2.58
N MET A 233 7.06 -7.46 -1.32
CA MET A 233 6.52 -8.79 -0.95
C MET A 233 5.07 -8.90 -1.38
N ARG A 234 4.23 -7.92 -1.02
CA ARG A 234 2.80 -7.92 -1.34
C ARG A 234 2.54 -7.94 -2.84
N GLU A 235 3.26 -7.13 -3.63
CA GLU A 235 3.17 -7.14 -5.11
C GLU A 235 3.45 -8.52 -5.68
N ALA A 236 4.56 -9.13 -5.26
CA ALA A 236 4.99 -10.43 -5.79
C ALA A 236 4.04 -11.57 -5.37
N VAL A 237 3.61 -11.59 -4.10
CA VAL A 237 2.67 -12.60 -3.59
C VAL A 237 1.30 -12.45 -4.25
N LEU A 238 0.79 -11.23 -4.41
CA LEU A 238 -0.47 -11.01 -5.11
C LEU A 238 -0.38 -11.42 -6.58
N ARG A 239 0.73 -11.09 -7.27
CA ARG A 239 0.94 -11.50 -8.66
C ARG A 239 0.94 -13.02 -8.79
N ALA A 240 1.65 -13.71 -7.89
CA ALA A 240 1.66 -15.16 -7.84
C ALA A 240 0.26 -15.74 -7.60
N HIS A 241 -0.52 -15.14 -6.70
CA HIS A 241 -1.92 -15.55 -6.43
C HIS A 241 -2.83 -15.40 -7.66
N LEU A 242 -2.77 -14.25 -8.32
CA LEU A 242 -3.66 -13.91 -9.44
C LEU A 242 -3.30 -14.66 -10.73
N THR A 243 -2.02 -14.87 -10.99
CA THR A 243 -1.55 -15.49 -12.26
C THR A 243 -1.31 -16.99 -12.14
N ARG A 244 -0.87 -17.45 -10.96
CA ARG A 244 -0.48 -18.84 -10.66
C ARG A 244 0.55 -19.42 -11.62
N THR A 245 1.36 -18.58 -12.27
CA THR A 245 2.42 -19.06 -13.14
C THR A 245 3.61 -19.53 -12.30
N PRO A 246 4.35 -20.58 -12.72
CA PRO A 246 5.58 -20.98 -12.03
C PRO A 246 6.61 -19.86 -11.91
N GLN A 247 6.66 -18.96 -12.89
CA GLN A 247 7.58 -17.82 -12.90
C GLN A 247 7.25 -16.82 -11.79
N ASP A 248 5.97 -16.46 -11.63
CA ASP A 248 5.54 -15.51 -10.61
C ASP A 248 5.63 -16.11 -9.20
N LEU A 249 5.38 -17.42 -9.05
CA LEU A 249 5.61 -18.15 -7.81
C LEU A 249 7.09 -18.13 -7.39
N ALA A 250 8.00 -18.50 -8.30
CA ALA A 250 9.44 -18.47 -8.04
C ALA A 250 9.93 -17.06 -7.72
N ARG A 251 9.38 -16.03 -8.39
CA ARG A 251 9.68 -14.63 -8.09
C ARG A 251 9.22 -14.23 -6.69
N ALA A 252 8.01 -14.60 -6.27
CA ALA A 252 7.51 -14.31 -4.93
C ALA A 252 8.36 -14.98 -3.85
N GLU A 253 8.75 -16.24 -4.05
CA GLU A 253 9.68 -16.95 -3.16
C GLU A 253 11.03 -16.24 -3.06
N GLN A 254 11.62 -15.84 -4.19
CA GLN A 254 12.89 -15.12 -4.23
C GLN A 254 12.81 -13.77 -3.50
N VAL A 255 11.71 -13.04 -3.65
CA VAL A 255 11.50 -11.76 -2.94
C VAL A 255 11.46 -11.99 -1.43
N LEU A 256 10.65 -12.95 -0.95
CA LEU A 256 10.56 -13.29 0.47
C LEU A 256 11.93 -13.72 1.02
N GLN A 257 12.64 -14.62 0.33
CA GLN A 257 13.98 -15.07 0.73
C GLN A 257 14.99 -13.93 0.81
N SER A 258 14.86 -12.89 -0.04
CA SER A 258 15.78 -11.74 -0.01
C SER A 258 15.56 -10.80 1.18
N ILE A 259 14.43 -10.93 1.88
CA ILE A 259 14.02 -10.09 3.01
C ILE A 259 14.09 -10.87 4.33
N GLU A 260 13.93 -12.20 4.28
CA GLU A 260 14.00 -13.08 5.43
C GLU A 260 15.29 -12.88 6.23
N GLN A 261 15.13 -12.73 7.54
CA GLN A 261 16.25 -12.74 8.48
C GLN A 261 16.17 -13.95 9.40
N PRO A 262 17.31 -14.51 9.84
CA PRO A 262 17.35 -15.72 10.68
C PRO A 262 16.49 -15.62 11.95
N LEU A 263 16.36 -14.43 12.53
CA LEU A 263 15.60 -14.20 13.77
C LEU A 263 14.09 -14.03 13.56
N TYR A 264 13.61 -13.75 12.34
CA TYR A 264 12.20 -13.42 12.11
C TYR A 264 11.24 -14.53 12.53
N ARG A 265 11.62 -15.80 12.35
CA ARG A 265 10.80 -16.92 12.81
C ARG A 265 10.68 -16.95 14.33
N ARG A 266 11.81 -16.88 15.02
CA ARG A 266 11.86 -16.93 16.48
C ARG A 266 11.15 -15.74 17.11
N LEU A 267 11.35 -14.54 16.56
CA LEU A 267 10.62 -13.34 16.96
C LEU A 267 9.12 -13.54 16.78
N ALA A 268 8.68 -13.98 15.60
CA ALA A 268 7.25 -14.22 15.37
C ALA A 268 6.67 -15.28 16.29
N GLU A 269 7.39 -16.38 16.56
CA GLU A 269 6.95 -17.46 17.45
C GLU A 269 6.85 -16.99 18.91
N ALA A 270 7.76 -16.13 19.37
CA ALA A 270 7.81 -15.61 20.73
C ALA A 270 7.06 -14.28 20.97
N ALA A 271 6.69 -13.56 19.90
CA ALA A 271 6.02 -12.26 19.97
C ALA A 271 4.69 -12.35 20.72
N TYR A 272 4.33 -11.25 21.41
CA TYR A 272 3.12 -11.14 22.23
C TYR A 272 3.01 -12.23 23.31
N SER A 273 4.14 -12.57 23.94
CA SER A 273 4.08 -13.36 25.18
C SER A 273 3.63 -12.51 26.38
N GLY A 274 3.76 -11.18 26.28
CA GLY A 274 3.17 -10.18 27.19
C GLY A 274 2.23 -9.20 26.47
N ASP A 275 2.36 -7.90 26.78
CA ASP A 275 1.43 -6.84 26.36
C ASP A 275 1.83 -6.16 25.04
N ASP A 276 3.07 -6.34 24.55
CA ASP A 276 3.49 -5.85 23.24
C ASP A 276 4.24 -6.91 22.41
N PHE A 277 4.63 -6.54 21.18
CA PHE A 277 5.32 -7.44 20.26
C PHE A 277 6.65 -7.95 20.83
N CYS A 278 7.34 -7.12 21.61
CA CYS A 278 8.68 -7.34 22.15
C CYS A 278 8.68 -7.82 23.61
N ASP A 279 7.52 -7.97 24.22
CA ASP A 279 7.34 -8.69 25.48
C ASP A 279 7.50 -10.20 25.26
N ILE A 280 8.74 -10.64 25.30
CA ILE A 280 9.15 -12.02 25.07
C ILE A 280 9.21 -12.76 26.40
N ASP A 281 8.57 -13.94 26.48
CA ASP A 281 8.65 -14.77 27.68
C ASP A 281 10.11 -15.15 27.95
N ARG A 282 10.57 -14.93 29.19
CA ARG A 282 11.91 -15.37 29.63
C ARG A 282 12.13 -16.87 29.52
N GLY A 283 11.05 -17.65 29.44
CA GLY A 283 11.09 -19.09 29.14
C GLY A 283 11.37 -19.43 27.66
N ALA A 284 11.29 -18.47 26.74
CA ALA A 284 11.53 -18.69 25.33
C ALA A 284 13.01 -18.98 25.03
N SER A 285 13.26 -19.89 24.07
CA SER A 285 14.64 -20.22 23.68
C SER A 285 15.34 -19.00 23.07
N GLY A 286 16.39 -18.54 23.75
CA GLY A 286 17.16 -17.36 23.36
C GLY A 286 16.43 -16.04 23.57
N ALA A 287 15.62 -15.92 24.63
CA ALA A 287 14.92 -14.69 25.00
C ALA A 287 15.84 -13.44 24.98
N ASP A 288 17.00 -13.48 25.64
CA ASP A 288 17.95 -12.35 25.69
C ASP A 288 18.37 -11.84 24.30
N GLU A 289 18.57 -12.75 23.34
CA GLU A 289 18.92 -12.39 21.96
C GLU A 289 17.75 -11.71 21.24
N LEU A 290 16.54 -12.21 21.46
CA LEU A 290 15.34 -11.65 20.85
C LEU A 290 14.97 -10.29 21.47
N GLU A 291 15.09 -10.15 22.78
CA GLU A 291 14.94 -8.86 23.49
C GLU A 291 15.96 -7.84 22.99
N THR A 292 17.22 -8.26 22.80
CA THR A 292 18.27 -7.40 22.24
C THR A 292 17.95 -6.98 20.80
N ALA A 293 17.43 -7.89 19.98
CA ALA A 293 17.02 -7.57 18.60
C ALA A 293 15.85 -6.57 18.58
N CYS A 294 14.88 -6.76 19.47
CA CYS A 294 13.78 -5.83 19.68
C CYS A 294 14.25 -4.43 20.12
N ALA A 295 15.17 -4.36 21.09
CA ALA A 295 15.73 -3.10 21.57
C ALA A 295 16.61 -2.37 20.53
N ALA A 296 17.08 -3.08 19.50
CA ALA A 296 17.92 -2.52 18.45
C ALA A 296 17.13 -1.99 17.24
N ASP A 297 15.85 -2.35 17.11
CA ASP A 297 14.99 -2.00 15.98
C ASP A 297 13.56 -1.71 16.46
N ASP A 298 13.27 -0.43 16.69
CA ASP A 298 11.94 0.05 17.10
C ASP A 298 10.83 -0.30 16.07
N GLU A 299 11.21 -0.68 14.84
CA GLU A 299 10.31 -1.05 13.75
C GLU A 299 10.26 -2.58 13.52
N ILE A 300 10.79 -3.39 14.45
CA ILE A 300 10.90 -4.84 14.24
C ILE A 300 9.55 -5.52 13.99
N SER A 301 8.47 -5.08 14.65
CA SER A 301 7.12 -5.60 14.42
C SER A 301 6.63 -5.32 13.00
N GLN A 302 6.92 -4.11 12.48
CA GLN A 302 6.60 -3.67 11.11
C GLN A 302 7.42 -4.40 10.04
N ARG A 303 8.45 -5.18 10.43
CA ARG A 303 9.21 -6.05 9.52
C ARG A 303 8.74 -7.49 9.63
N VAL A 304 8.65 -8.02 10.85
CA VAL A 304 8.40 -9.43 11.12
C VAL A 304 6.95 -9.81 10.81
N ALA A 305 5.97 -9.03 11.26
CA ALA A 305 4.56 -9.38 11.04
C ALA A 305 4.18 -9.36 9.56
N PRO A 306 4.51 -8.32 8.75
CA PRO A 306 4.22 -8.34 7.33
C PRO A 306 4.96 -9.44 6.57
N TYR A 307 6.20 -9.77 6.97
CA TYR A 307 6.94 -10.88 6.37
C TYR A 307 6.17 -12.21 6.53
N TRP A 308 5.75 -12.56 7.74
CA TRP A 308 5.03 -13.81 7.99
C TRP A 308 3.64 -13.85 7.37
N VAL A 309 2.94 -12.73 7.34
CA VAL A 309 1.65 -12.61 6.64
C VAL A 309 1.82 -12.90 5.15
N ASN A 310 2.79 -12.26 4.48
CA ASN A 310 3.04 -12.50 3.06
C ASN A 310 3.59 -13.91 2.79
N ARG A 311 4.41 -14.47 3.69
CA ARG A 311 4.90 -15.85 3.61
C ARG A 311 3.76 -16.85 3.66
N ALA A 312 2.84 -16.69 4.61
CA ALA A 312 1.65 -17.52 4.73
C ALA A 312 0.73 -17.38 3.50
N MET A 313 0.53 -16.16 3.02
CA MET A 313 -0.27 -15.90 1.81
C MET A 313 0.31 -16.57 0.57
N LEU A 314 1.63 -16.59 0.39
CA LEU A 314 2.25 -17.38 -0.68
C LEU A 314 2.04 -18.89 -0.50
N GLY A 315 2.11 -19.37 0.75
CA GLY A 315 1.79 -20.76 1.10
C GLY A 315 0.36 -21.18 0.72
N PHE A 316 -0.58 -20.23 0.63
CA PHE A 316 -1.92 -20.50 0.11
C PHE A 316 -1.98 -20.71 -1.41
N VAL A 317 -1.00 -20.21 -2.16
CA VAL A 317 -0.94 -20.37 -3.63
C VAL A 317 -0.19 -21.64 -4.02
N LEU A 318 0.78 -22.05 -3.21
CA LEU A 318 1.56 -23.27 -3.42
C LEU A 318 0.74 -24.54 -3.09
N PRO A 319 1.10 -25.71 -3.66
CA PRO A 319 0.54 -26.99 -3.27
C PRO A 319 0.61 -27.16 -1.74
N PRO A 320 -0.33 -27.88 -1.11
CA PRO A 320 -0.46 -27.93 0.34
C PRO A 320 0.78 -28.55 0.99
N SER A 321 1.71 -27.68 1.39
CA SER A 321 2.81 -28.01 2.28
C SER A 321 2.93 -26.91 3.32
N GLN A 322 2.49 -27.25 4.53
CA GLN A 322 2.69 -26.58 5.82
C GLN A 322 1.61 -25.57 6.26
N SER A 323 0.74 -26.01 7.19
CA SER A 323 -0.28 -25.18 7.87
C SER A 323 0.31 -24.17 8.87
N ARG A 324 1.57 -24.36 9.28
CA ARG A 324 2.17 -23.64 10.42
C ARG A 324 2.35 -22.15 10.15
N ASP A 325 2.76 -21.77 8.95
CA ASP A 325 2.97 -20.35 8.61
C ASP A 325 1.64 -19.58 8.65
N GLY A 326 0.54 -20.21 8.21
CA GLY A 326 -0.80 -19.64 8.27
C GLY A 326 -1.31 -19.43 9.69
N GLU A 327 -1.11 -20.40 10.59
CA GLU A 327 -1.47 -20.27 12.01
C GLU A 327 -0.66 -19.16 12.69
N LEU A 328 0.64 -19.09 12.41
CA LEU A 328 1.53 -18.05 12.94
C LEU A 328 1.12 -16.65 12.48
N ALA A 329 0.93 -16.47 11.16
CA ALA A 329 0.50 -15.20 10.58
C ALA A 329 -0.86 -14.74 11.13
N LEU A 330 -1.81 -15.66 11.27
CA LEU A 330 -3.12 -15.33 11.82
C LEU A 330 -3.02 -14.87 13.28
N ARG A 331 -2.22 -15.57 14.11
CA ARG A 331 -1.99 -15.15 15.50
C ARG A 331 -1.41 -13.74 15.57
N LEU A 332 -0.40 -13.43 14.73
CA LEU A 332 0.20 -12.10 14.69
C LEU A 332 -0.83 -11.02 14.31
N LEU A 333 -1.62 -11.26 13.26
CA LEU A 333 -2.68 -10.33 12.83
C LEU A 333 -3.76 -10.13 13.91
N GLU A 334 -4.16 -11.21 14.60
CA GLU A 334 -5.15 -11.11 15.67
C GLU A 334 -4.61 -10.28 16.85
N GLN A 335 -3.33 -10.44 17.23
CA GLN A 335 -2.71 -9.63 18.29
C GLN A 335 -2.55 -8.17 17.87
N GLU A 336 -2.02 -7.89 16.67
CA GLU A 336 -1.89 -6.53 16.12
C GLU A 336 -3.23 -5.78 16.11
N ARG A 337 -4.34 -6.50 15.91
CA ARG A 337 -5.69 -5.91 15.96
C ARG A 337 -6.06 -5.42 17.36
N PHE A 338 -5.64 -6.10 18.43
CA PHE A 338 -5.92 -5.68 19.81
C PHE A 338 -5.06 -4.50 20.25
N HIS A 339 -3.81 -4.45 19.80
CA HIS A 339 -2.85 -3.40 20.19
C HIS A 339 -2.98 -2.11 19.37
N GLN A 340 -4.02 -2.00 18.53
CA GLN A 340 -4.24 -0.87 17.60
C GLN A 340 -3.01 -0.61 16.71
N GLY A 341 -2.19 -1.63 16.48
CA GLY A 341 -0.97 -1.51 15.70
C GLY A 341 -1.28 -1.22 14.24
N HIS A 342 -0.47 -0.36 13.63
CA HIS A 342 -0.40 -0.21 12.18
C HIS A 342 0.56 -1.24 11.60
N CYS A 343 0.29 -2.54 11.80
CA CYS A 343 1.00 -3.53 11.01
C CYS A 343 0.65 -3.34 9.53
N CYS A 344 1.60 -3.74 8.68
CA CYS A 344 1.24 -4.22 7.36
C CYS A 344 0.70 -3.09 6.45
N LEU A 345 1.28 -1.88 6.59
CA LEU A 345 1.00 -0.67 5.81
C LEU A 345 -0.49 -0.29 5.70
N GLY A 346 -1.37 -0.78 6.58
CA GLY A 346 -2.82 -0.65 6.47
C GLY A 346 -3.55 -0.80 7.80
N ARG A 347 -4.86 -1.08 7.74
CA ARG A 347 -5.62 -1.50 8.92
C ARG A 347 -5.50 -3.01 9.05
N THR A 348 -5.17 -3.52 10.22
CA THR A 348 -5.05 -4.97 10.49
C THR A 348 -6.31 -5.75 10.10
N GLU A 349 -7.50 -5.12 10.19
CA GLU A 349 -8.75 -5.72 9.72
C GLU A 349 -8.79 -5.95 8.21
N ASP A 350 -8.23 -5.03 7.41
CA ASP A 350 -8.12 -5.20 5.96
C ASP A 350 -7.19 -6.37 5.61
N ASP A 351 -6.08 -6.53 6.35
CA ASP A 351 -5.16 -7.64 6.18
C ASP A 351 -5.75 -8.99 6.61
N LEU A 352 -6.52 -9.03 7.69
CA LEU A 352 -7.27 -10.22 8.09
C LEU A 352 -8.30 -10.63 7.04
N VAL A 353 -9.05 -9.65 6.48
CA VAL A 353 -9.99 -9.92 5.39
C VAL A 353 -9.25 -10.48 4.17
N ARG A 354 -8.14 -9.85 3.77
CA ARG A 354 -7.30 -10.31 2.65
C ARG A 354 -6.77 -11.73 2.88
N PHE A 355 -6.27 -12.01 4.09
CA PHE A 355 -5.77 -13.31 4.50
C PHE A 355 -6.85 -14.39 4.39
N TYR A 356 -8.04 -14.17 4.96
CA TYR A 356 -9.14 -15.12 4.89
C TYR A 356 -9.68 -15.31 3.47
N ARG A 357 -9.69 -14.25 2.64
CA ARG A 357 -10.08 -14.38 1.23
C ARG A 357 -9.10 -15.26 0.45
N MET A 358 -7.79 -15.06 0.63
CA MET A 358 -6.78 -15.91 -0.03
C MET A 358 -6.82 -17.36 0.48
N GLN A 359 -7.02 -17.56 1.78
CA GLN A 359 -7.25 -18.89 2.34
C GLN A 359 -8.49 -19.54 1.70
N ALA A 360 -9.61 -18.81 1.59
CA ALA A 360 -10.82 -19.33 0.96
C ALA A 360 -10.62 -19.69 -0.52
N ASP A 361 -9.89 -18.87 -1.26
CA ASP A 361 -9.56 -19.13 -2.67
C ASP A 361 -8.73 -20.42 -2.81
N GLN A 362 -7.69 -20.62 -1.99
CA GLN A 362 -6.93 -21.88 -1.96
C GLN A 362 -7.85 -23.07 -1.76
N GLN A 363 -8.70 -23.01 -0.73
CA GLN A 363 -9.58 -24.11 -0.36
C GLN A 363 -10.65 -24.36 -1.44
N ARG A 364 -11.14 -23.31 -2.10
CA ARG A 364 -12.03 -23.42 -3.26
C ARG A 364 -11.36 -24.12 -4.45
N HIS A 365 -10.07 -23.86 -4.70
CA HIS A 365 -9.33 -24.57 -5.74
C HIS A 365 -9.16 -26.06 -5.41
N ALA A 366 -8.73 -26.38 -4.19
CA ALA A 366 -8.63 -27.77 -3.73
C ALA A 366 -9.98 -28.51 -3.78
N PHE A 367 -11.07 -27.84 -3.39
CA PHE A 367 -12.43 -28.35 -3.56
C PHE A 367 -12.75 -28.65 -5.02
N THR A 368 -12.50 -27.70 -5.93
CA THR A 368 -12.79 -27.84 -7.35
C THR A 368 -12.02 -29.01 -7.97
N GLU A 369 -10.74 -29.19 -7.62
CA GLU A 369 -9.93 -30.32 -8.06
C GLU A 369 -10.46 -31.66 -7.54
N ALA A 370 -10.83 -31.73 -6.26
CA ALA A 370 -11.39 -32.95 -5.67
C ALA A 370 -12.73 -33.34 -6.33
N VAL A 371 -13.61 -32.36 -6.57
CA VAL A 371 -14.88 -32.55 -7.31
C VAL A 371 -14.62 -33.02 -8.74
N ALA A 372 -13.63 -32.46 -9.44
CA ALA A 372 -13.26 -32.89 -10.79
C ALA A 372 -12.78 -34.37 -10.82
N ARG A 373 -12.12 -34.82 -9.74
CA ARG A 373 -11.74 -36.23 -9.55
C ARG A 373 -12.86 -37.13 -9.02
N ARG A 374 -14.06 -36.58 -8.74
CA ARG A 374 -15.17 -37.26 -8.07
C ARG A 374 -14.81 -37.81 -6.68
N ASP A 375 -13.86 -37.17 -6.00
CA ASP A 375 -13.42 -37.54 -4.65
C ASP A 375 -14.12 -36.64 -3.62
N TRP A 376 -15.34 -37.02 -3.26
CA TRP A 376 -16.17 -36.24 -2.32
C TRP A 376 -15.61 -36.23 -0.90
N PHE A 377 -14.91 -37.30 -0.50
CA PHE A 377 -14.24 -37.37 0.79
C PHE A 377 -13.13 -36.31 0.88
N ALA A 378 -12.28 -36.19 -0.15
CA ALA A 378 -11.26 -35.14 -0.21
C ALA A 378 -11.85 -33.74 -0.43
N ALA A 379 -13.03 -33.61 -1.04
CA ALA A 379 -13.70 -32.33 -1.26
C ALA A 379 -14.30 -31.72 0.02
N ARG A 380 -14.69 -32.55 1.00
CA ARG A 380 -15.39 -32.13 2.22
C ARG A 380 -14.63 -31.09 3.04
N GLN A 381 -13.37 -31.34 3.34
CA GLN A 381 -12.58 -30.47 4.21
C GLN A 381 -12.31 -29.10 3.55
N PRO A 382 -11.80 -29.02 2.30
CA PRO A 382 -11.61 -27.75 1.61
C PRO A 382 -12.90 -26.95 1.46
N TRP A 383 -14.04 -27.62 1.18
CA TRP A 383 -15.33 -26.93 1.12
C TRP A 383 -15.68 -26.23 2.44
N SER A 384 -15.56 -26.92 3.58
CA SER A 384 -15.88 -26.32 4.88
C SER A 384 -14.91 -25.18 5.20
N GLN A 385 -13.62 -25.40 4.99
CA GLN A 385 -12.58 -24.40 5.28
C GLN A 385 -12.74 -23.14 4.43
N ALA A 386 -13.14 -23.26 3.16
CA ALA A 386 -13.43 -22.11 2.30
C ALA A 386 -14.60 -21.27 2.84
N LEU A 387 -15.70 -21.93 3.23
CA LEU A 387 -16.87 -21.25 3.79
C LEU A 387 -16.57 -20.61 5.15
N ASP A 388 -15.78 -21.28 6.00
CA ASP A 388 -15.36 -20.75 7.31
C ASP A 388 -14.49 -19.50 7.16
N ALA A 389 -13.52 -19.53 6.24
CA ALA A 389 -12.67 -18.37 5.98
C ALA A 389 -13.49 -17.18 5.44
N LEU A 390 -14.39 -17.41 4.47
CA LEU A 390 -15.27 -16.34 3.98
C LEU A 390 -16.25 -15.83 5.03
N GLU A 391 -16.77 -16.69 5.91
CA GLU A 391 -17.61 -16.27 7.03
C GLU A 391 -16.84 -15.35 8.00
N LYS A 392 -15.58 -15.68 8.32
CA LYS A 392 -14.72 -14.79 9.12
C LYS A 392 -14.47 -13.45 8.41
N ALA A 393 -14.21 -13.47 7.10
CA ALA A 393 -14.04 -12.25 6.31
C ALA A 393 -15.32 -11.38 6.29
N VAL A 394 -16.50 -11.99 6.21
CA VAL A 394 -17.79 -11.29 6.33
C VAL A 394 -17.94 -10.60 7.68
N ARG A 395 -17.58 -11.27 8.79
CA ARG A 395 -17.69 -10.70 10.14
C ARG A 395 -16.78 -9.48 10.35
N LEU A 396 -15.67 -9.41 9.63
CA LEU A 396 -14.75 -8.28 9.62
C LEU A 396 -15.16 -7.16 8.64
N THR A 397 -16.24 -7.36 7.88
CA THR A 397 -16.70 -6.40 6.88
C THR A 397 -18.16 -6.00 7.15
N PRO A 398 -18.43 -5.09 8.10
CA PRO A 398 -19.79 -4.64 8.36
C PRO A 398 -20.46 -4.09 7.09
N PRO A 399 -21.70 -4.50 6.77
CA PRO A 399 -22.38 -4.14 5.52
C PRO A 399 -22.69 -2.63 5.40
N ASP A 400 -22.77 -1.92 6.52
CA ASP A 400 -22.96 -0.47 6.60
C ASP A 400 -21.65 0.32 6.36
N GLN A 401 -20.50 -0.26 6.74
CA GLN A 401 -19.20 0.41 6.65
C GLN A 401 -18.47 0.15 5.33
N ALA A 402 -18.64 -1.04 4.75
CA ALA A 402 -17.97 -1.44 3.52
C ALA A 402 -18.91 -2.30 2.63
N PRO A 403 -20.05 -1.75 2.17
CA PRO A 403 -21.07 -2.50 1.46
C PRO A 403 -20.56 -3.19 0.18
N ALA A 404 -19.71 -2.53 -0.60
CA ALA A 404 -19.20 -3.13 -1.83
C ALA A 404 -18.30 -4.33 -1.54
N ARG A 405 -17.45 -4.23 -0.51
CA ARG A 405 -16.62 -5.35 -0.04
C ARG A 405 -17.47 -6.48 0.53
N PHE A 406 -18.43 -6.17 1.41
CA PHE A 406 -19.37 -7.15 1.96
C PHE A 406 -20.06 -7.91 0.83
N ARG A 407 -20.55 -7.20 -0.19
CA ARG A 407 -21.21 -7.79 -1.36
C ARG A 407 -20.31 -8.79 -2.08
N ARG A 408 -19.03 -8.46 -2.31
CA ARG A 408 -18.06 -9.36 -2.95
C ARG A 408 -17.85 -10.63 -2.14
N ILE A 409 -17.56 -10.51 -0.85
CA ILE A 409 -17.29 -11.65 0.03
C ILE A 409 -18.54 -12.53 0.20
N ALA A 410 -19.70 -11.92 0.43
CA ALA A 410 -20.97 -12.62 0.60
C ALA A 410 -21.37 -13.40 -0.66
N ARG A 411 -21.16 -12.83 -1.85
CA ARG A 411 -21.39 -13.52 -3.13
C ARG A 411 -20.44 -14.70 -3.30
N ALA A 412 -19.15 -14.53 -3.03
CA ALA A 412 -18.18 -15.63 -3.09
C ALA A 412 -18.59 -16.79 -2.15
N TRP A 413 -19.08 -16.49 -0.95
CA TRP A 413 -19.57 -17.50 -0.01
C TRP A 413 -20.79 -18.24 -0.58
N LEU A 414 -21.79 -17.49 -1.07
CA LEU A 414 -23.01 -18.06 -1.64
C LEU A 414 -22.73 -18.89 -2.90
N ASP A 415 -21.79 -18.47 -3.75
CA ASP A 415 -21.43 -19.21 -4.96
C ASP A 415 -20.84 -20.59 -4.63
N ILE A 416 -19.97 -20.68 -3.61
CA ILE A 416 -19.42 -21.97 -3.15
C ILE A 416 -20.55 -22.85 -2.59
N TRP A 417 -21.43 -22.27 -1.77
CA TRP A 417 -22.54 -22.98 -1.14
C TRP A 417 -23.61 -23.47 -2.13
N VAL A 418 -23.93 -22.68 -3.17
CA VAL A 418 -24.88 -23.07 -4.22
C VAL A 418 -24.32 -24.18 -5.09
N ARG A 419 -23.06 -24.08 -5.53
CA ARG A 419 -22.41 -25.11 -6.36
C ARG A 419 -22.43 -26.49 -5.70
N SER A 420 -22.25 -26.57 -4.39
CA SER A 420 -22.34 -27.85 -3.66
C SER A 420 -23.77 -28.38 -3.52
N SER A 421 -24.77 -27.50 -3.59
CA SER A 421 -26.19 -27.90 -3.55
C SER A 421 -26.73 -28.39 -4.90
N GLU A 422 -26.11 -27.94 -6.00
CA GLU A 422 -26.51 -28.22 -7.39
C GLU A 422 -25.78 -29.43 -8.00
N SER A 423 -24.66 -29.87 -7.43
CA SER A 423 -23.87 -31.03 -7.90
C SER A 423 -24.56 -32.40 -7.69
N ARG A 424 -25.88 -32.45 -7.83
CA ARG A 424 -26.82 -33.57 -7.60
C ARG A 424 -26.68 -34.79 -8.53
N GLY A 425 -25.54 -34.94 -9.21
CA GLY A 425 -25.21 -36.16 -9.94
C GLY A 425 -24.64 -37.19 -8.97
N ASP A 426 -25.51 -37.84 -8.18
CA ASP A 426 -25.19 -38.87 -7.18
C ASP A 426 -24.22 -38.39 -6.08
N PRO A 427 -24.58 -37.35 -5.29
CA PRO A 427 -23.74 -36.91 -4.19
C PRO A 427 -23.74 -38.01 -3.13
N ASP A 428 -22.54 -38.48 -2.81
CA ASP A 428 -22.27 -39.19 -1.57
C ASP A 428 -22.92 -38.38 -0.42
N GLU A 429 -23.75 -39.05 0.39
CA GLU A 429 -24.68 -38.48 1.38
C GLU A 429 -24.01 -37.42 2.29
N SER A 430 -22.69 -37.53 2.44
CA SER A 430 -21.80 -36.69 3.23
C SER A 430 -21.76 -35.20 2.84
N VAL A 431 -21.79 -34.82 1.55
CA VAL A 431 -21.73 -33.38 1.15
C VAL A 431 -23.11 -32.74 1.20
N ALA A 432 -24.16 -33.51 0.90
CA ALA A 432 -25.55 -33.08 1.09
C ALA A 432 -25.81 -32.75 2.57
N GLN A 433 -25.40 -33.63 3.50
CA GLN A 433 -25.53 -33.39 4.94
C GLN A 433 -24.81 -32.12 5.42
N LEU A 434 -23.65 -31.78 4.84
CA LEU A 434 -22.91 -30.56 5.18
C LEU A 434 -23.60 -29.28 4.69
N THR A 435 -24.10 -29.30 3.45
CA THR A 435 -24.85 -28.17 2.87
C THR A 435 -26.16 -27.95 3.63
N GLU A 436 -26.70 -29.05 4.17
CA GLU A 436 -27.90 -29.09 5.00
C GLU A 436 -27.69 -28.75 6.49
N ALA A 437 -26.46 -28.52 6.94
CA ALA A 437 -26.21 -28.13 8.33
C ALA A 437 -27.05 -26.87 8.68
N PRO A 438 -27.87 -26.88 9.75
CA PRO A 438 -28.79 -25.77 10.06
C PRO A 438 -28.09 -24.41 10.19
N GLN A 439 -26.85 -24.41 10.70
CA GLN A 439 -26.03 -23.20 10.84
C GLN A 439 -25.70 -22.59 9.47
N ARG A 440 -25.27 -23.40 8.49
CA ARG A 440 -24.93 -22.94 7.14
C ARG A 440 -26.16 -22.42 6.40
N ARG A 441 -27.31 -23.10 6.53
CA ARG A 441 -28.59 -22.63 5.97
C ARG A 441 -28.99 -21.26 6.53
N ARG A 442 -28.89 -21.08 7.86
CA ARG A 442 -29.17 -19.79 8.52
C ARG A 442 -28.23 -18.69 8.02
N PHE A 443 -26.93 -18.97 7.91
CA PHE A 443 -25.98 -17.99 7.41
C PHE A 443 -26.21 -17.63 5.93
N ALA A 444 -26.52 -18.62 5.08
CA ALA A 444 -26.90 -18.38 3.69
C ALA A 444 -28.15 -17.46 3.58
N SER A 445 -29.17 -17.70 4.41
CA SER A 445 -30.36 -16.86 4.49
C SER A 445 -30.03 -15.44 4.94
N TYR A 446 -29.19 -15.28 5.96
CA TYR A 446 -28.68 -13.98 6.40
C TYR A 446 -28.01 -13.22 5.25
N LEU A 447 -27.05 -13.85 4.56
CA LEU A 447 -26.34 -13.20 3.45
C LEU A 447 -27.29 -12.76 2.34
N ARG A 448 -28.26 -13.60 1.94
CA ARG A 448 -29.27 -13.24 0.93
C ARG A 448 -30.13 -12.07 1.36
N GLN A 449 -30.61 -12.07 2.60
CA GLN A 449 -31.43 -10.99 3.14
C GLN A 449 -30.65 -9.68 3.20
N THR A 450 -29.42 -9.71 3.72
CA THR A 450 -28.55 -8.53 3.81
C THR A 450 -28.17 -8.01 2.43
N LEU A 451 -27.85 -8.88 1.47
CA LEU A 451 -27.57 -8.48 0.09
C LEU A 451 -28.77 -7.80 -0.59
N ALA A 452 -29.99 -8.27 -0.34
CA ALA A 452 -31.21 -7.67 -0.88
C ALA A 452 -31.54 -6.30 -0.26
N GLY A 453 -31.13 -6.07 0.99
CA GLY A 453 -31.28 -4.80 1.71
C GLY A 453 -30.06 -3.88 1.67
N LEU A 454 -28.97 -4.28 1.01
CA LEU A 454 -27.65 -3.69 1.24
C LEU A 454 -27.60 -2.18 0.96
N ASP A 455 -28.26 -1.71 -0.10
CA ASP A 455 -28.27 -0.29 -0.43
C ASP A 455 -29.04 0.55 0.61
N ARG A 456 -30.03 -0.03 1.28
CA ARG A 456 -30.75 0.61 2.40
C ARG A 456 -29.92 0.62 3.68
N ILE A 457 -29.20 -0.46 3.96
CA ILE A 457 -28.27 -0.57 5.10
C ILE A 457 -27.14 0.46 4.94
N ALA A 458 -26.51 0.49 3.76
CA ALA A 458 -25.41 1.41 3.44
C ALA A 458 -25.80 2.89 3.53
N THR A 459 -27.09 3.21 3.37
CA THR A 459 -27.59 4.59 3.42
C THR A 459 -28.24 4.95 4.75
N GLY A 460 -28.23 4.04 5.74
CA GLY A 460 -28.82 4.26 7.06
C GLY A 460 -30.35 4.39 7.07
N THR A 461 -31.02 4.09 5.96
CA THR A 461 -32.49 4.26 5.83
C THR A 461 -33.29 3.21 6.59
N ASP A 462 -32.66 2.14 7.06
CA ASP A 462 -33.31 1.07 7.85
C ASP A 462 -33.17 1.25 9.38
N ALA A 463 -32.62 2.37 9.87
CA ALA A 463 -32.36 2.58 11.30
C ALA A 463 -33.60 2.87 12.19
N GLY A 464 -34.83 2.85 11.66
CA GLY A 464 -35.99 3.04 12.54
C GLY A 464 -37.36 3.09 11.89
N SER A 465 -38.04 1.95 11.87
CA SER A 465 -39.44 1.81 12.29
C SER A 465 -39.88 0.34 12.26
N GLY A 466 -39.12 -0.54 12.92
CA GLY A 466 -39.69 -1.82 13.37
C GLY A 466 -40.46 -1.55 14.67
N PRO A 467 -41.75 -1.90 14.79
CA PRO A 467 -42.48 -1.69 16.03
C PRO A 467 -41.76 -2.43 17.15
N GLN A 468 -41.45 -1.71 18.24
CA GLN A 468 -41.12 -2.34 19.51
C GLN A 468 -42.32 -3.22 19.87
N ALA A 469 -42.12 -4.53 19.85
CA ALA A 469 -43.07 -5.47 20.42
C ALA A 469 -42.94 -5.35 21.94
N ASP A 470 -43.96 -4.78 22.57
CA ASP A 470 -44.23 -4.93 24.00
C ASP A 470 -44.53 -6.39 24.37
#